data_AF-A0A934DHM4-F1
#
_entry.id   AF-A0A934DHM4-F1
#
_cell.length_a   1.000
_cell.length_b   1.000
_cell.length_c   1.000
_cell.angle_alpha   90.00
_cell.angle_beta   90.00
_cell.angle_gamma   90.00
#
_symmetry.space_group_name_H-M   'P 1'
#
loop_
_entity.id
_entity.type
_entity.pdbx_description
1 polymer ?
#
loop_
_entity_poly.entity_id
_entity_poly.type
_entity_poly.pdbx_seq_one_letter_code
_entity_poly.pdbx_strand_id
1 'polypeptide(L)'
;MKIHPDQLEGVRLDPTTQSNRGTQTGTGFGDLLSQEVAKSGTQSASSTAPLPPPGGLGALSALIGAQEVEATTPVTSAENAIMDKVDSVLDKWDQYAQNLQSTADSASLKQAYGVLDDIDGVVKQIRGDNPDLAEKFPALQGVVSELEAMTVTERIKFNRGDYTA
;
A
#
# COMPACT_ATOMS: atom_id res chain seq x y z
N MET A 1 11.82 20.04 34.48
CA MET A 1 12.51 19.66 33.23
C MET A 1 12.84 20.95 32.48
N LYS A 2 14.13 21.27 32.35
CA LYS A 2 14.60 22.44 31.59
C LYS A 2 15.07 21.91 30.23
N ILE A 3 14.35 22.25 29.17
CA ILE A 3 14.71 21.86 27.80
C ILE A 3 15.72 22.90 27.31
N HIS A 4 16.92 22.44 26.97
CA HIS A 4 17.98 23.28 26.41
C HIS A 4 17.77 23.43 24.90
N PRO A 5 17.49 24.64 24.39
CA PRO A 5 17.22 24.86 22.96
C PRO A 5 18.48 25.03 22.10
N ASP A 6 19.68 24.87 22.68
CA ASP A 6 20.98 25.10 22.00
C ASP A 6 21.46 23.95 21.09
N GLN A 7 20.62 22.97 20.77
CA GLN A 7 20.98 21.87 19.85
C GLN A 7 20.39 22.00 18.43
N LEU A 8 19.78 23.15 18.09
CA LEU A 8 19.19 23.39 16.76
C LEU A 8 20.14 24.09 15.77
N GLU A 9 21.38 24.36 16.16
CA GLU A 9 22.34 25.13 15.34
C GLU A 9 23.16 24.26 14.35
N GLY A 10 22.80 22.98 14.17
CA GLY A 10 23.48 22.06 13.25
C GLY A 10 22.92 22.01 11.82
N VAL A 11 21.80 22.70 11.55
CA VAL A 11 21.15 22.73 10.23
C VAL A 11 20.94 24.18 9.78
N ARG A 12 22.04 24.95 9.79
CA ARG A 12 22.15 26.13 8.93
C ARG A 12 22.99 25.71 7.73
N LEU A 13 22.33 25.55 6.58
CA LEU A 13 23.01 25.46 5.30
C LEU A 13 23.75 26.78 5.08
N ASP A 14 25.08 26.72 5.11
CA ASP A 14 25.98 27.78 4.63
C ASP A 14 25.58 28.22 3.21
N PRO A 15 25.26 29.50 2.98
CA PRO A 15 25.08 30.04 1.62
C PRO A 15 26.41 30.53 0.99
N THR A 16 27.58 30.15 1.52
CA THR A 16 28.88 30.67 1.07
C THR A 16 29.78 29.62 0.40
N THR A 17 29.35 29.10 -0.74
CA THR A 17 30.28 28.56 -1.76
C THR A 17 29.81 28.89 -3.19
N GLN A 18 29.65 30.19 -3.48
CA GLN A 18 29.78 30.71 -4.83
C GLN A 18 31.22 31.21 -5.03
N SER A 19 32.13 30.33 -5.45
CA SER A 19 33.27 30.67 -6.32
C SER A 19 34.06 29.40 -6.63
N ASN A 20 33.82 28.84 -7.82
CA ASN A 20 34.73 28.04 -8.66
C ASN A 20 33.89 27.19 -9.61
N ARG A 21 33.25 27.86 -10.59
CA ARG A 21 32.74 27.18 -11.78
C ARG A 21 33.93 26.85 -12.67
N GLY A 22 34.66 25.80 -12.29
CA GLY A 22 35.57 25.10 -13.18
C GLY A 22 34.74 24.42 -14.26
N THR A 23 35.12 24.66 -15.51
CA THR A 23 34.60 23.98 -16.70
C THR A 23 34.74 22.48 -16.55
N GLN A 24 33.66 21.81 -16.14
CA GLN A 24 33.48 20.38 -16.35
C GLN A 24 32.28 20.24 -17.28
N THR A 25 32.60 19.97 -18.54
CA THR A 25 31.70 19.40 -19.55
C THR A 25 30.91 18.28 -18.93
N GLY A 26 29.66 18.58 -18.58
CA GLY A 26 28.77 17.68 -17.87
C GLY A 26 28.38 16.51 -18.75
N THR A 27 28.82 15.32 -18.34
CA THR A 27 28.13 14.06 -18.60
C THR A 27 26.71 14.22 -18.06
N GLY A 28 25.77 14.61 -18.92
CA GLY A 28 24.39 14.83 -18.53
C GLY A 28 23.78 13.54 -17.99
N PHE A 29 22.79 13.64 -17.10
CA PHE A 29 22.04 12.48 -16.58
C PHE A 29 21.60 11.51 -17.70
N GLY A 30 21.25 12.03 -18.88
CA GLY A 30 20.91 11.21 -20.05
C GLY A 30 22.05 10.34 -20.58
N ASP A 31 23.30 10.74 -20.41
CA ASP A 31 24.47 9.95 -20.82
C ASP A 31 24.71 8.79 -19.82
N LEU A 32 24.47 9.02 -18.53
CA LEU A 32 24.47 7.98 -17.51
C LEU A 32 23.32 6.98 -17.70
N LEU A 33 22.12 7.46 -18.05
CA LEU A 33 20.97 6.62 -18.39
C LEU A 33 21.24 5.77 -19.64
N SER A 34 21.81 6.37 -20.67
CA SER A 34 22.18 5.66 -21.91
C SER A 34 23.23 4.59 -21.65
N GLN A 35 24.19 4.86 -20.76
CA GLN A 35 25.21 3.91 -20.37
C GLN A 35 24.65 2.74 -19.55
N GLU A 36 23.67 2.97 -18.68
CA GLU A 36 23.01 1.91 -17.90
C GLU A 36 22.10 1.03 -18.78
N VAL A 37 21.38 1.64 -19.73
CA VAL A 37 20.56 0.90 -20.70
C VAL A 37 21.43 0.08 -21.66
N ALA A 38 22.57 0.62 -22.13
CA ALA A 38 23.50 -0.11 -22.98
C ALA A 38 24.19 -1.27 -22.25
N LYS A 39 24.46 -1.12 -20.94
CA LYS A 39 25.02 -2.17 -20.08
C LYS A 39 24.05 -3.33 -19.84
N SER A 40 22.75 -3.04 -19.80
CA SER A 40 21.69 -4.06 -19.72
C SER A 40 21.46 -4.84 -21.03
N GLY A 41 21.92 -4.30 -22.17
CA GLY A 41 21.74 -4.91 -23.49
C GLY A 41 22.83 -5.90 -23.95
N THR A 42 23.88 -6.12 -23.14
CA THR A 42 24.99 -7.03 -23.49
C THR A 42 25.15 -8.17 -22.48
N GLN A 43 24.12 -9.00 -22.36
CA GLN A 43 24.27 -10.36 -21.84
C GLN A 43 23.84 -11.38 -22.87
N SER A 44 24.77 -11.73 -23.76
CA SER A 44 24.86 -13.05 -24.40
C SER A 44 26.20 -13.18 -25.12
N ALA A 45 27.21 -13.67 -24.40
CA ALA A 45 28.26 -14.56 -24.91
C ALA A 45 29.24 -14.91 -23.79
N SER A 46 29.22 -16.19 -23.41
CA SER A 46 30.25 -17.00 -22.74
C SER A 46 31.57 -16.31 -22.37
N SER A 47 31.87 -16.25 -21.07
CA SER A 47 33.26 -16.37 -20.59
C SER A 47 33.30 -16.72 -19.10
N THR A 48 34.05 -17.78 -18.78
CA THR A 48 34.51 -18.12 -17.44
C THR A 48 35.24 -16.92 -16.83
N ALA A 49 34.60 -16.21 -15.91
CA ALA A 49 35.23 -15.13 -15.14
C ALA A 49 35.76 -15.68 -13.80
N PRO A 50 36.96 -15.27 -13.36
CA PRO A 50 37.55 -15.71 -12.11
C PRO A 50 36.78 -15.11 -10.91
N LEU A 51 36.66 -15.88 -9.84
CA LEU A 51 36.01 -15.44 -8.60
C LEU A 51 36.60 -14.11 -8.10
N PRO A 52 35.76 -13.14 -7.70
CA PRO A 52 36.25 -11.92 -7.06
C PRO A 52 36.81 -12.23 -5.66
N PRO A 53 37.81 -11.46 -5.19
CA PRO A 53 38.36 -11.63 -3.86
C PRO A 53 37.30 -11.35 -2.78
N PRO A 54 37.24 -12.15 -1.70
CA PRO A 54 36.31 -11.93 -0.61
C PRO A 54 36.72 -10.66 0.14
N GLY A 55 35.88 -9.62 0.13
CA GLY A 55 36.07 -8.42 0.96
C GLY A 55 35.83 -7.07 0.28
N GLY A 56 35.49 -7.02 -1.01
CA GLY A 56 35.15 -5.77 -1.69
C GLY A 56 33.65 -5.43 -1.58
N LEU A 57 33.35 -4.15 -1.32
CA LEU A 57 32.00 -3.55 -1.26
C LEU A 57 31.10 -3.84 -2.48
N GLY A 58 31.63 -4.41 -3.56
CA GLY A 58 30.86 -4.95 -4.70
C GLY A 58 29.93 -6.11 -4.34
N ALA A 59 30.21 -6.85 -3.26
CA ALA A 59 29.30 -7.90 -2.76
C ALA A 59 27.98 -7.34 -2.23
N LEU A 60 27.97 -6.08 -1.75
CA LEU A 60 26.74 -5.42 -1.29
C LEU A 60 25.85 -5.00 -2.47
N SER A 61 26.44 -4.64 -3.61
CA SER A 61 25.69 -4.30 -4.83
C SER A 61 24.99 -5.53 -5.43
N ALA A 62 25.64 -6.69 -5.38
CA ALA A 62 25.02 -7.97 -5.75
C ALA A 62 23.92 -8.42 -4.76
N LEU A 63 24.02 -8.02 -3.48
CA LEU A 63 23.00 -8.28 -2.46
C LEU A 63 21.79 -7.35 -2.60
N ILE A 64 21.98 -6.11 -3.06
CA ILE A 64 20.90 -5.13 -3.29
C ILE A 64 20.16 -5.41 -4.61
N GLY A 65 20.84 -5.95 -5.63
CA GLY A 65 20.20 -6.37 -6.89
C GLY A 65 19.34 -7.63 -6.82
N ALA A 66 19.30 -8.28 -5.65
CA ALA A 66 18.49 -9.48 -5.38
C ALA A 66 17.34 -9.20 -4.40
N GLN A 67 16.84 -7.96 -4.33
CA GLN A 67 15.42 -7.78 -4.02
C GLN A 67 14.65 -8.31 -5.23
N GLU A 68 14.47 -9.63 -5.20
CA GLU A 68 13.51 -10.39 -5.97
C GLU A 68 12.23 -9.53 -6.03
N VAL A 69 11.97 -8.95 -7.20
CA VAL A 69 10.65 -8.43 -7.52
C VAL A 69 9.78 -9.67 -7.44
N GLU A 70 9.12 -9.83 -6.29
CA GLU A 70 8.17 -10.90 -6.04
C GLU A 70 7.22 -10.90 -7.22
N ALA A 71 7.40 -11.88 -8.09
CA ALA A 71 6.65 -11.97 -9.32
C ALA A 71 5.19 -12.02 -8.89
N THR A 72 4.40 -11.01 -9.28
CA THR A 72 2.98 -10.94 -8.97
C THR A 72 2.36 -12.22 -9.48
N THR A 73 2.07 -13.15 -8.57
CA THR A 73 1.39 -14.40 -8.90
C THR A 73 0.09 -14.03 -9.58
N PRO A 74 -0.24 -14.63 -10.73
CA PRO A 74 -1.46 -14.31 -11.45
C PRO A 74 -2.64 -14.55 -10.51
N VAL A 75 -3.45 -13.51 -10.32
CA VAL A 75 -4.65 -13.52 -9.48
C VAL A 75 -5.52 -14.70 -9.90
N THR A 76 -5.85 -15.55 -8.92
CA THR A 76 -6.65 -16.75 -9.21
C THR A 76 -8.11 -16.37 -9.44
N SER A 77 -8.87 -17.19 -10.19
CA SER A 77 -10.30 -16.94 -10.38
C SER A 77 -11.08 -16.91 -9.05
N ALA A 78 -10.62 -17.65 -8.04
CA ALA A 78 -11.22 -17.64 -6.70
C ALA A 78 -10.94 -16.31 -5.98
N GLU A 79 -9.73 -15.79 -6.09
CA GLU A 79 -9.35 -14.49 -5.53
C GLU A 79 -10.14 -13.34 -6.18
N ASN A 80 -10.28 -13.34 -7.50
CA ASN A 80 -11.14 -12.37 -8.20
C ASN A 80 -12.58 -12.41 -7.71
N ALA A 81 -13.18 -13.59 -7.56
CA ALA A 81 -14.55 -13.72 -7.07
C ALA A 81 -14.74 -13.18 -5.65
N ILE A 82 -13.71 -13.27 -4.80
CA ILE A 82 -13.74 -12.69 -3.46
C ILE A 82 -13.55 -11.18 -3.54
N MET A 83 -12.63 -10.68 -4.37
CA MET A 83 -12.45 -9.25 -4.62
C MET A 83 -13.74 -8.60 -5.14
N ASP A 84 -14.45 -9.23 -6.09
CA ASP A 84 -15.75 -8.74 -6.59
C ASP A 84 -16.78 -8.59 -5.46
N LYS A 85 -16.78 -9.53 -4.49
CA LYS A 85 -17.65 -9.43 -3.30
C LYS A 85 -17.19 -8.32 -2.35
N VAL A 86 -15.89 -8.14 -2.18
CA VAL A 86 -15.33 -7.04 -1.38
C VAL A 86 -15.68 -5.69 -2.01
N ASP A 87 -15.54 -5.54 -3.32
CA ASP A 87 -15.94 -4.33 -4.06
C ASP A 87 -17.44 -4.05 -3.87
N SER A 88 -18.29 -5.08 -3.98
CA SER A 88 -19.71 -4.94 -3.68
C SER A 88 -19.99 -4.48 -2.24
N VAL A 89 -19.19 -4.90 -1.26
CA VAL A 89 -19.29 -4.41 0.13
C VAL A 89 -18.86 -2.94 0.21
N LEU A 90 -17.80 -2.54 -0.49
CA LEU A 90 -17.33 -1.16 -0.52
C LEU A 90 -18.36 -0.22 -1.17
N ASP A 91 -19.01 -0.64 -2.25
CA ASP A 91 -20.11 0.11 -2.87
C ASP A 91 -21.28 0.31 -1.89
N LYS A 92 -21.62 -0.72 -1.11
CA LYS A 92 -22.63 -0.61 -0.06
C LYS A 92 -22.19 0.34 1.06
N TRP A 93 -20.91 0.38 1.41
CA TRP A 93 -20.40 1.36 2.37
C TRP A 93 -20.55 2.79 1.89
N ASP A 94 -20.35 3.04 0.58
CA ASP A 94 -20.63 4.35 -0.01
C ASP A 94 -22.12 4.68 0.03
N GLN A 95 -22.99 3.73 -0.34
CA GLN A 95 -24.44 3.90 -0.22
C GLN A 95 -24.88 4.18 1.24
N TYR A 96 -24.29 3.48 2.21
CA TYR A 96 -24.50 3.71 3.63
C TYR A 96 -24.14 5.15 4.03
N ALA A 97 -22.96 5.63 3.61
CA ALA A 97 -22.51 6.99 3.88
C ALA A 97 -23.43 8.05 3.25
N GLN A 98 -23.90 7.83 2.02
CA GLN A 98 -24.83 8.72 1.34
C GLN A 98 -26.20 8.79 2.05
N ASN A 99 -26.70 7.64 2.51
CA ASN A 99 -27.94 7.57 3.30
C ASN A 99 -27.78 8.30 4.65
N LEU A 100 -26.63 8.17 5.30
CA LEU A 100 -26.30 8.91 6.53
C LEU A 100 -26.19 10.42 6.31
N GLN A 101 -25.62 10.87 5.19
CA GLN A 101 -25.52 12.30 4.89
C GLN A 101 -26.88 12.94 4.58
N SER A 102 -27.83 12.13 4.11
CA SER A 102 -29.22 12.53 3.85
C SER A 102 -30.08 12.53 5.12
N THR A 103 -29.49 12.77 6.29
CA THR A 103 -30.09 12.64 7.65
C THR A 103 -31.24 13.59 7.97
N ALA A 104 -31.70 14.39 7.02
CA ALA A 104 -32.84 15.29 7.20
C ALA A 104 -34.15 14.55 7.58
N ASP A 105 -34.25 13.25 7.27
CA ASP A 105 -35.44 12.44 7.51
C ASP A 105 -35.13 11.09 8.18
N SER A 106 -35.95 10.67 9.15
CA SER A 106 -35.86 9.35 9.79
C SER A 106 -35.96 8.15 8.82
N ALA A 107 -36.43 8.38 7.60
CA ALA A 107 -36.47 7.37 6.54
C ALA A 107 -35.07 7.00 6.02
N SER A 108 -34.14 7.96 5.93
CA SER A 108 -32.79 7.72 5.44
C SER A 108 -31.95 6.93 6.45
N LEU A 109 -32.18 7.12 7.75
CA LEU A 109 -31.57 6.32 8.81
C LEU A 109 -31.98 4.85 8.76
N LYS A 110 -33.27 4.57 8.50
CA LYS A 110 -33.73 3.20 8.32
C LYS A 110 -33.11 2.54 7.08
N GLN A 111 -32.96 3.31 6.00
CA GLN A 111 -32.28 2.84 4.79
C GLN A 111 -30.80 2.57 5.04
N ALA A 112 -30.08 3.46 5.72
CA ALA A 112 -28.69 3.26 6.13
C ALA A 112 -28.53 1.99 6.98
N TYR A 113 -29.41 1.76 7.96
CA TYR A 113 -29.39 0.53 8.75
C TYR A 113 -29.64 -0.72 7.89
N GLY A 114 -30.55 -0.66 6.92
CA GLY A 114 -30.78 -1.77 5.98
C GLY A 114 -29.53 -2.10 5.16
N VAL A 115 -28.84 -1.07 4.65
CA VAL A 115 -27.57 -1.25 3.93
C VAL A 115 -26.49 -1.85 4.85
N LEU A 116 -26.45 -1.45 6.12
CA LEU A 116 -25.51 -2.02 7.09
C LEU A 116 -25.79 -3.50 7.40
N ASP A 117 -27.06 -3.91 7.45
CA ASP A 117 -27.46 -5.32 7.61
C ASP A 117 -27.07 -6.15 6.37
N ASP A 118 -27.24 -5.56 5.18
CA ASP A 118 -26.81 -6.15 3.91
C ASP A 118 -25.28 -6.31 3.82
N ILE A 119 -24.50 -5.36 4.36
CA ILE A 119 -23.04 -5.46 4.46
C ILE A 119 -22.66 -6.64 5.38
N ASP A 120 -23.25 -6.72 6.57
CA ASP A 120 -23.00 -7.80 7.53
C ASP A 120 -23.27 -9.18 6.92
N GLY A 121 -24.37 -9.31 6.17
CA GLY A 121 -24.71 -10.53 5.44
C GLY A 121 -23.66 -10.93 4.41
N VAL A 122 -23.19 -9.99 3.58
CA VAL A 122 -22.18 -10.27 2.55
C VAL A 122 -20.82 -10.60 3.16
N VAL A 123 -20.39 -9.90 4.21
CA VAL A 123 -19.12 -10.18 4.91
C VAL A 123 -19.13 -11.58 5.53
N LYS A 124 -20.24 -11.96 6.17
CA LYS A 124 -20.44 -13.33 6.69
C LYS A 124 -20.43 -14.37 5.58
N GLN A 125 -21.05 -14.06 4.44
CA GLN A 125 -21.04 -14.94 3.28
C GLN A 125 -19.62 -15.12 2.73
N ILE A 126 -18.82 -14.06 2.58
CA ILE A 126 -17.43 -14.17 2.13
C ILE A 126 -16.64 -15.14 3.03
N ARG A 127 -16.79 -15.00 4.35
CA ARG A 127 -16.14 -15.87 5.33
C ARG A 127 -16.66 -17.31 5.31
N GLY A 128 -17.97 -17.48 5.16
CA GLY A 128 -18.61 -18.80 5.09
C GLY A 128 -18.26 -19.57 3.82
N ASP A 129 -18.22 -18.88 2.68
CA ASP A 129 -17.86 -19.44 1.38
C ASP A 129 -16.36 -19.77 1.28
N ASN A 130 -15.51 -19.12 2.10
CA ASN A 130 -14.06 -19.25 2.05
C ASN A 130 -13.46 -19.53 3.46
N PRO A 131 -13.64 -20.74 4.00
CA PRO A 131 -13.11 -21.09 5.33
C PRO A 131 -11.58 -21.04 5.39
N ASP A 132 -10.91 -21.32 4.27
CA ASP A 132 -9.43 -21.34 4.17
C ASP A 132 -8.85 -19.95 3.80
N LEU A 133 -9.64 -18.88 3.87
CA LEU A 133 -9.25 -17.54 3.39
C LEU A 133 -7.96 -17.05 4.04
N ALA A 134 -7.77 -17.32 5.33
CA ALA A 134 -6.58 -16.95 6.09
C ALA A 134 -5.30 -17.66 5.60
N GLU A 135 -5.43 -18.90 5.13
CA GLU A 135 -4.29 -19.72 4.67
C GLU A 135 -3.94 -19.42 3.21
N LYS A 136 -4.96 -19.24 2.36
CA LYS A 136 -4.79 -19.04 0.92
C LYS A 136 -4.53 -17.58 0.53
N PHE A 137 -5.21 -16.64 1.20
CA PHE A 137 -5.17 -15.21 0.87
C PHE A 137 -5.12 -14.36 2.15
N PRO A 138 -3.99 -14.37 2.88
CA PRO A 138 -3.88 -13.70 4.18
C PRO A 138 -4.15 -12.20 4.13
N ALA A 139 -3.78 -11.52 3.04
CA ALA A 139 -4.08 -10.11 2.84
C ALA A 139 -5.60 -9.86 2.75
N LEU A 140 -6.31 -10.71 2.01
CA LEU A 140 -7.76 -10.61 1.80
C LEU A 140 -8.53 -10.94 3.08
N GLN A 141 -8.05 -11.89 3.88
CA GLN A 141 -8.57 -12.15 5.22
C GLN A 141 -8.47 -10.91 6.12
N GLY A 142 -7.37 -10.16 6.04
CA GLY A 142 -7.20 -8.90 6.76
C GLY A 142 -8.30 -7.89 6.40
N VAL A 143 -8.55 -7.71 5.10
CA VAL A 143 -9.60 -6.82 4.59
C VAL A 143 -10.99 -7.25 5.08
N VAL A 144 -11.34 -8.53 4.95
CA VAL A 144 -12.65 -9.05 5.39
C VAL A 144 -12.83 -8.91 6.90
N SER A 145 -11.76 -9.06 7.68
CA SER A 145 -11.79 -8.88 9.14
C SER A 145 -12.02 -7.41 9.53
N GLU A 146 -11.37 -6.48 8.83
CA GLU A 146 -11.59 -5.05 9.05
C GLU A 146 -13.02 -4.64 8.67
N LEU A 147 -13.53 -5.12 7.54
CA LEU A 147 -14.92 -4.87 7.13
C LEU A 147 -15.91 -5.37 8.18
N GLU A 148 -15.68 -6.54 8.78
CA GLU A 148 -16.49 -7.05 9.89
C GLU A 148 -16.41 -6.14 11.12
N ALA A 149 -15.20 -5.76 11.54
CA ALA A 149 -14.99 -4.90 12.69
C ALA A 149 -15.68 -3.53 12.52
N MET A 150 -15.57 -2.93 11.32
CA MET A 150 -16.28 -1.69 10.98
C MET A 150 -17.79 -1.87 11.02
N THR A 151 -18.31 -2.96 10.45
CA THR A 151 -19.76 -3.24 10.39
C THR A 151 -20.34 -3.40 11.80
N VAL A 152 -19.66 -4.14 12.68
CA VAL A 152 -20.05 -4.32 14.08
C VAL A 152 -20.01 -2.99 14.82
N THR A 153 -18.95 -2.21 14.63
CA THR A 153 -18.79 -0.90 15.27
C THR A 153 -19.91 0.05 14.85
N GLU A 154 -20.25 0.10 13.56
CA GLU A 154 -21.33 0.95 13.08
C GLU A 154 -22.71 0.50 13.55
N ARG A 155 -22.93 -0.81 13.70
CA ARG A 155 -24.17 -1.33 14.28
C ARG A 155 -24.30 -0.90 15.74
N ILE A 156 -23.21 -0.88 16.50
CA ILE A 156 -23.19 -0.39 17.88
C ILE A 156 -23.53 1.11 17.91
N LYS A 157 -22.92 1.93 17.02
CA LYS A 157 -23.22 3.38 16.93
C LYS A 157 -24.68 3.64 16.59
N PHE A 158 -25.24 2.89 15.63
CA PHE A 158 -26.67 2.95 15.30
C PHE A 158 -27.56 2.61 16.48
N ASN A 159 -27.30 1.49 17.17
CA ASN A 159 -28.08 1.05 18.32
C ASN A 159 -27.99 2.00 19.52
N ARG A 160 -26.87 2.72 19.66
CA ARG A 160 -26.68 3.76 20.68
C ARG A 160 -27.48 5.03 20.37
N GLY A 161 -27.89 5.23 19.11
CA GLY A 161 -28.61 6.42 18.67
C GLY A 161 -27.71 7.59 18.27
N ASP A 162 -26.44 7.33 17.93
CA ASP A 162 -25.48 8.40 17.56
C ASP A 162 -25.91 9.21 16.34
N TYR A 163 -26.82 8.67 15.53
CA TYR A 163 -27.28 9.24 14.27
C TYR A 163 -28.64 9.95 14.38
N THR A 164 -29.25 9.99 15.56
CA THR A 164 -30.57 10.61 15.79
C THR A 164 -30.51 11.94 16.56
N ALA A 165 -29.31 12.53 16.69
CA ALA A 165 -29.07 13.75 17.46
C ALA A 165 -29.44 15.03 16.69
#